data_AF-A0A524IV62-F1
#
_entry.id   AF-A0A524IV62-F1
#
_cell.length_a   1.000
_cell.length_b   1.000
_cell.length_c   1.000
_cell.angle_alpha   90.00
_cell.angle_beta   90.00
_cell.angle_gamma   90.00
#
_symmetry.space_group_name_H-M   'P 1'
#
loop_
_entity.id
_entity.type
_entity.pdbx_description
1 polymer ?
#
loop_
_entity_poly.entity_id
_entity_poly.type
_entity_poly.pdbx_seq_one_letter_code
_entity_poly.pdbx_strand_id
1 'polypeptide(L)'
;MPVPRTLSLLKPCGVFFLLLMFVVSCSHQIVAEDQDSILLRNRGSRTIHTLLVKPCTKPYEEFAEMARDIKPGSTQLIMLYPGCFDADALDKNGELMATQYKLRVPPQLRWEVH
;
A
#
# COMPACT_ATOMS: atom_id res chain seq x y z
N MET A 1 77.51 19.69 -2.24
CA MET A 1 77.00 18.31 -2.33
C MET A 1 75.48 18.37 -2.20
N PRO A 2 74.68 18.08 -3.24
CA PRO A 2 73.23 18.19 -3.19
C PRO A 2 72.57 16.88 -2.74
N VAL A 3 71.54 17.00 -1.91
CA VAL A 3 70.67 15.91 -1.43
C VAL A 3 69.59 15.64 -2.48
N PRO A 4 69.32 14.38 -2.88
CA PRO A 4 68.22 14.09 -3.77
C PRO A 4 66.90 14.05 -2.99
N ARG A 5 65.91 14.83 -3.43
CA ARG A 5 64.52 14.72 -2.97
C ARG A 5 63.87 13.56 -3.70
N THR A 6 63.50 12.52 -2.97
CA THR A 6 62.66 11.43 -3.45
C THR A 6 61.23 11.92 -3.62
N LEU A 7 60.78 12.03 -4.87
CA LEU A 7 59.39 12.26 -5.23
C LEU A 7 58.62 10.95 -5.11
N SER A 8 57.84 10.83 -4.04
CA SER A 8 56.93 9.73 -3.79
C SER A 8 55.88 9.64 -4.91
N LEU A 9 55.96 8.56 -5.67
CA LEU A 9 55.01 8.19 -6.72
C LEU A 9 53.63 7.93 -6.10
N LEU A 10 52.71 8.90 -6.13
CA LEU A 10 51.32 8.68 -5.75
C LEU A 10 50.68 7.72 -6.77
N LYS A 11 50.39 6.50 -6.31
CA LYS A 11 49.72 5.46 -7.10
C LYS A 11 48.31 5.94 -7.52
N PRO A 12 47.97 5.96 -8.82
CA PRO A 12 46.67 6.43 -9.33
C PRO A 12 45.53 5.41 -9.14
N CYS A 13 45.73 4.37 -8.32
CA CYS A 13 44.82 3.22 -8.24
C CYS A 13 43.55 3.49 -7.41
N GLY A 14 43.55 4.50 -6.54
CA GLY A 14 42.41 4.80 -5.66
C GLY A 14 41.26 5.55 -6.32
N VAL A 15 41.54 6.32 -7.38
CA VAL A 15 40.53 7.19 -8.03
C VAL A 15 39.58 6.39 -8.91
N PHE A 16 40.06 5.29 -9.51
CA PHE A 16 39.24 4.44 -10.37
C PHE A 16 38.15 3.67 -9.59
N PHE A 17 38.43 3.31 -8.34
CA PHE A 17 37.48 2.56 -7.50
C PHE A 17 36.34 3.43 -6.95
N LEU A 18 36.61 4.72 -6.70
CA LEU A 18 35.60 5.69 -6.26
C LEU A 18 34.60 6.04 -7.37
N LEU A 19 35.03 6.03 -8.63
CA LEU A 19 34.14 6.30 -9.77
C LEU A 19 33.16 5.14 -10.04
N LEU A 20 33.58 3.89 -9.81
CA LEU A 20 32.75 2.71 -10.01
C LEU A 20 31.56 2.62 -9.02
N MET A 21 31.69 3.19 -7.82
CA MET A 21 30.61 3.19 -6.82
C MET A 21 29.43 4.10 -7.21
N PHE A 22 29.64 5.11 -8.06
CA PHE A 22 28.55 6.01 -8.49
C PHE A 22 27.64 5.41 -9.57
N VAL A 23 28.07 4.35 -10.28
CA VAL A 23 27.31 3.78 -11.40
C VAL A 23 26.35 2.67 -10.98
N VAL A 24 26.36 2.25 -9.71
CA VAL A 24 25.51 1.16 -9.18
C VAL A 24 24.35 1.71 -8.31
N SER A 25 24.04 3.00 -8.41
CA SER A 25 22.78 3.51 -7.89
C SER A 25 21.63 3.03 -8.78
N CYS A 26 21.10 1.85 -8.47
CA CYS A 26 19.80 1.41 -8.96
C CYS A 26 18.75 2.44 -8.52
N SER A 27 18.38 3.33 -9.43
CA SER A 27 17.17 4.14 -9.32
C SER A 27 15.98 3.18 -9.32
N HIS A 28 15.57 2.73 -8.14
CA HIS A 28 14.23 2.19 -7.97
C HIS A 28 13.29 3.37 -8.16
N GLN A 29 12.72 3.48 -9.35
CA GLN A 29 11.54 4.31 -9.55
C GLN A 29 10.45 3.74 -8.65
N ILE A 30 10.23 4.38 -7.51
CA ILE A 30 9.03 4.17 -6.72
C ILE A 30 7.91 4.70 -7.61
N VAL A 31 7.23 3.79 -8.31
CA VAL A 31 5.97 4.13 -8.98
C VAL A 31 5.03 4.53 -7.85
N ALA A 32 4.75 5.83 -7.74
CA ALA A 32 3.69 6.31 -6.88
C ALA A 32 2.38 5.80 -7.47
N GLU A 33 1.86 4.70 -6.92
CA GLU A 33 0.51 4.27 -7.25
C GLU A 33 -0.46 5.24 -6.56
N ASP A 34 -1.18 6.02 -7.37
CA ASP A 34 -2.22 6.91 -6.87
C ASP A 34 -3.35 6.06 -6.27
N GLN A 35 -3.64 6.32 -4.99
CA GLN A 35 -4.77 5.68 -4.31
C GLN A 35 -6.09 6.19 -4.90
N ASP A 36 -7.05 5.28 -5.03
CA ASP A 36 -8.43 5.60 -5.40
C ASP A 36 -9.36 5.25 -4.23
N SER A 37 -10.65 5.57 -4.33
CA SER A 37 -11.59 5.43 -3.23
C SER A 37 -12.86 4.70 -3.63
N ILE A 38 -13.37 3.89 -2.70
CA ILE A 38 -14.71 3.32 -2.78
C ILE A 38 -15.62 4.06 -1.81
N LEU A 39 -16.84 4.34 -2.24
CA LEU A 39 -17.93 4.86 -1.42
C LEU A 39 -18.70 3.69 -0.81
N LEU A 40 -18.47 3.46 0.48
CA LEU A 40 -19.22 2.51 1.27
C LEU A 40 -20.41 3.20 1.92
N ARG A 41 -21.63 2.74 1.62
CA ARG A 41 -22.86 3.27 2.25
C ARG A 41 -23.51 2.20 3.12
N ASN A 42 -23.66 2.47 4.41
CA ASN A 42 -24.40 1.61 5.31
C ASN A 42 -25.89 1.99 5.26
N ARG A 43 -26.70 1.18 4.58
CA ARG A 43 -28.17 1.31 4.52
C ARG A 43 -28.89 0.40 5.52
N GLY A 44 -28.15 -0.43 6.26
CA GLY A 44 -28.70 -1.28 7.30
C GLY A 44 -29.13 -0.52 8.55
N SER A 45 -29.78 -1.23 9.46
CA SER A 45 -30.22 -0.69 10.75
C SER A 45 -29.16 -0.77 11.85
N ARG A 46 -28.04 -1.44 11.58
CA ARG A 46 -26.95 -1.71 12.54
C ARG A 46 -25.65 -1.04 12.09
N THR A 47 -24.83 -0.62 13.06
CA THR A 47 -23.47 -0.11 12.79
C THR A 47 -22.59 -1.25 12.28
N ILE A 48 -21.83 -1.00 11.21
CA ILE A 48 -20.71 -1.87 10.82
C ILE A 48 -19.56 -1.53 11.77
N HIS A 49 -19.23 -2.44 12.66
CA HIS A 49 -18.20 -2.20 13.67
C HIS A 49 -16.80 -2.29 13.08
N THR A 50 -16.59 -3.27 12.18
CA THR A 50 -15.29 -3.49 11.53
C THR A 50 -15.49 -3.73 10.04
N LEU A 51 -14.75 -3.00 9.21
CA LEU A 51 -14.61 -3.26 7.78
C LEU A 51 -13.25 -3.93 7.52
N LEU A 52 -13.28 -5.13 6.98
CA LEU A 52 -12.10 -5.89 6.58
C LEU A 52 -11.98 -5.90 5.06
N VAL A 53 -10.77 -5.74 4.53
CA VAL A 53 -10.47 -5.81 3.09
C VAL A 53 -9.20 -6.63 2.85
N LYS A 54 -9.18 -7.41 1.78
CA LYS A 54 -7.97 -8.09 1.29
C LYS A 54 -7.91 -8.07 -0.24
N PRO A 55 -6.73 -8.19 -0.86
CA PRO A 55 -6.64 -8.45 -2.28
C PRO A 55 -7.27 -9.81 -2.66
N CYS A 56 -7.92 -9.90 -3.82
CA CYS A 56 -8.58 -11.13 -4.29
C CYS A 56 -7.62 -12.33 -4.43
N THR A 57 -6.33 -12.07 -4.67
CA THR A 57 -5.29 -13.09 -4.84
C THR A 57 -4.76 -13.64 -3.52
N LYS A 58 -5.12 -13.01 -2.39
CA LYS A 58 -4.65 -13.37 -1.06
C LYS A 58 -5.62 -14.29 -0.33
N PRO A 59 -5.10 -15.17 0.54
CA PRO A 59 -5.92 -16.07 1.34
C PRO A 59 -6.73 -15.28 2.38
N TYR A 60 -7.72 -15.94 2.99
CA TYR A 60 -8.70 -15.30 3.88
C TYR A 60 -8.05 -14.67 5.12
N GLU A 61 -6.97 -15.25 5.64
CA GLU A 61 -6.28 -14.81 6.85
C GLU A 61 -5.57 -13.44 6.69
N GLU A 62 -5.46 -12.93 5.46
CA GLU A 62 -4.82 -11.63 5.15
C GLU A 62 -5.81 -10.44 5.15
N PHE A 63 -7.01 -10.62 5.69
CA PHE A 63 -7.94 -9.50 5.88
C PHE A 63 -7.35 -8.43 6.79
N ALA A 64 -7.18 -7.22 6.25
CA ALA A 64 -6.76 -6.04 6.98
C ALA A 64 -7.97 -5.16 7.31
N GLU A 65 -7.98 -4.60 8.51
CA GLU A 65 -9.00 -3.65 8.90
C GLU A 65 -8.77 -2.29 8.22
N MET A 66 -9.81 -1.78 7.55
CA MET A 66 -9.76 -0.52 6.81
C MET A 66 -10.58 0.59 7.44
N ALA A 67 -11.63 0.27 8.20
CA ALA A 67 -12.48 1.24 8.87
C ALA A 67 -13.25 0.62 10.04
N ARG A 68 -13.72 1.47 10.96
CA ARG A 68 -14.57 1.09 12.10
C ARG A 68 -15.76 2.01 12.29
N ASP A 69 -16.76 1.52 13.01
CA ASP A 69 -17.91 2.27 13.52
C ASP A 69 -18.70 3.06 12.46
N ILE A 70 -18.97 2.43 11.31
CA ILE A 70 -19.71 3.03 10.21
C ILE A 70 -21.21 2.97 10.53
N LYS A 71 -21.73 4.12 10.98
CA LYS A 71 -23.11 4.29 11.47
C LYS A 71 -24.18 3.98 10.40
N PRO A 72 -25.37 3.51 10.80
CA PRO A 72 -26.53 3.44 9.92
C PRO A 72 -26.81 4.76 9.20
N GLY A 73 -27.08 4.69 7.90
CA GLY A 73 -27.38 5.84 7.04
C GLY A 73 -26.16 6.67 6.62
N SER A 74 -24.96 6.38 7.14
CA SER A 74 -23.75 7.11 6.76
C SER A 74 -23.13 6.61 5.45
N THR A 75 -22.28 7.44 4.87
CA THR A 75 -21.41 7.10 3.74
C THR A 75 -19.97 7.35 4.15
N GLN A 76 -19.10 6.39 3.90
CA GLN A 76 -17.69 6.43 4.23
C GLN A 76 -16.87 6.25 2.94
N LEU A 77 -15.79 7.02 2.80
CA LEU A 77 -14.79 6.82 1.76
C LEU A 77 -13.72 5.88 2.29
N ILE A 78 -13.41 4.82 1.53
CA ILE A 78 -12.33 3.86 1.85
C ILE A 78 -11.28 3.98 0.76
N MET A 79 -10.05 4.34 1.14
CA MET A 79 -8.92 4.51 0.23
C MET A 79 -8.26 3.15 -0.03
N LEU A 80 -8.11 2.79 -1.30
CA LEU A 80 -7.49 1.54 -1.75
C LEU A 80 -6.59 1.81 -2.96
N TYR A 81 -5.49 1.06 -3.08
CA TYR A 81 -4.73 1.05 -4.32
C TYR A 81 -5.54 0.39 -5.45
N PRO A 82 -5.24 0.71 -6.71
CA PRO A 82 -5.89 0.04 -7.84
C PRO A 82 -5.72 -1.49 -7.76
N GLY A 83 -6.80 -2.24 -7.99
CA GLY A 83 -6.77 -3.69 -7.89
C GLY A 83 -8.12 -4.36 -7.73
N CYS A 84 -8.07 -5.63 -7.33
CA CYS A 84 -9.22 -6.46 -7.01
C CYS A 84 -9.19 -6.78 -5.51
N PHE A 85 -10.31 -6.54 -4.83
CA PHE A 85 -10.43 -6.76 -3.40
C PHE A 85 -11.67 -7.57 -3.04
N ASP A 86 -11.56 -8.37 -1.99
CA ASP A 86 -12.70 -8.90 -1.25
C ASP A 86 -12.84 -8.08 0.04
N ALA A 87 -14.08 -7.83 0.47
CA ALA A 87 -14.37 -7.02 1.65
C ALA A 87 -15.48 -7.63 2.49
N ASP A 88 -15.30 -7.63 3.81
CA ASP A 88 -16.27 -8.11 4.78
C ASP A 88 -16.61 -7.01 5.78
N ALA A 89 -17.91 -6.82 6.02
CA ALA A 89 -18.43 -5.91 7.03
C ALA A 89 -18.94 -6.73 8.23
N LEU A 90 -18.36 -6.49 9.40
CA LEU A 90 -18.66 -7.21 10.63
C LEU A 90 -19.39 -6.33 11.64
N ASP A 91 -20.24 -6.94 12.45
CA ASP A 91 -20.88 -6.30 13.58
C ASP A 91 -19.98 -6.27 14.85
N LYS A 92 -20.51 -5.74 15.95
CA LYS A 92 -19.81 -5.64 17.24
C LYS A 92 -19.39 -6.98 17.86
N ASN A 93 -20.02 -8.08 17.45
CA ASN A 93 -19.74 -9.43 17.92
C ASN A 93 -18.76 -10.16 16.96
N GLY A 94 -18.36 -9.52 15.86
CA GLY A 94 -17.59 -10.15 14.79
C GLY A 94 -18.44 -10.99 13.84
N GLU A 95 -19.77 -10.88 13.88
CA GLU A 95 -20.65 -11.58 12.95
C GLU A 95 -20.66 -10.88 11.59
N LEU A 96 -20.61 -11.67 10.52
CA LEU A 96 -20.66 -11.17 9.15
C LEU A 96 -22.03 -10.53 8.86
N MET A 97 -22.03 -9.25 8.55
CA MET A 97 -23.22 -8.51 8.10
C MET A 97 -23.35 -8.53 6.58
N ALA A 98 -22.26 -8.27 5.88
CA ALA A 98 -22.23 -8.27 4.42
C ALA A 98 -20.83 -8.58 3.90
N THR A 99 -20.78 -9.15 2.70
CA THR A 99 -19.55 -9.43 1.98
C THR A 99 -19.63 -8.86 0.57
N GLN A 100 -18.52 -8.40 0.04
CA GLN A 100 -18.35 -7.97 -1.34
C GLN A 100 -17.15 -8.69 -1.93
N TYR A 101 -17.41 -9.57 -2.89
CA TYR A 101 -16.34 -10.25 -3.63
C TYR A 101 -15.94 -9.46 -4.86
N LYS A 102 -14.65 -9.54 -5.22
CA LYS A 102 -14.10 -9.02 -6.47
C LYS A 102 -14.42 -7.55 -6.75
N LEU A 103 -14.41 -6.72 -5.72
CA LEU A 103 -14.51 -5.27 -5.82
C LEU A 103 -13.31 -4.74 -6.62
N ARG A 104 -13.57 -4.12 -7.78
CA ARG A 104 -12.52 -3.60 -8.67
C ARG A 104 -12.36 -2.10 -8.49
N VAL A 105 -11.15 -1.68 -8.16
CA VAL A 105 -10.80 -0.27 -8.02
C VAL A 105 -9.76 0.06 -9.09
N PRO A 106 -10.03 1.01 -10.00
CA PRO A 106 -11.33 1.27 -10.65
C PRO A 106 -11.88 0.05 -11.42
N PRO A 107 -13.17 -0.01 -11.84
CA PRO A 107 -14.17 1.06 -11.92
C PRO A 107 -15.32 1.02 -10.88
N GLN A 108 -15.32 0.07 -9.94
CA GLN A 108 -16.41 -0.08 -8.97
C GLN A 108 -16.17 0.82 -7.75
N LEU A 109 -16.74 2.02 -7.82
CA LEU A 109 -16.56 3.08 -6.82
C LEU A 109 -17.60 3.07 -5.70
N ARG A 110 -18.53 2.12 -5.66
CA ARG A 110 -19.62 2.11 -4.68
C ARG A 110 -19.99 0.71 -4.21
N TRP A 111 -20.13 0.55 -2.91
CA TRP A 111 -20.67 -0.64 -2.25
C TRP A 111 -21.74 -0.23 -1.24
N GLU A 112 -22.89 -0.90 -1.29
CA GLU A 112 -24.00 -0.69 -0.36
C GLU A 112 -24.18 -1.91 0.54
N VAL A 113 -24.15 -1.69 1.85
CA VAL A 113 -24.40 -2.72 2.87
C VAL A 113 -25.81 -2.53 3.40
N HIS A 114 -26.60 -3.60 3.44
CA HIS A 114 -28.02 -3.60 3.80
C HIS A 114 -28.27 -4.40 5.07
#